data_AF-A0A6A3Q224-F1
#
_entry.id   AF-A0A6A3Q224-F1
#
_cell.length_a   1.000
_cell.length_b   1.000
_cell.length_c   1.000
_cell.angle_alpha   90.00
_cell.angle_beta   90.00
_cell.angle_gamma   90.00
#
_symmetry.space_group_name_H-M   'P 1'
#
loop_
_entity.id
_entity.type
_entity.pdbx_description
1 polymer ?
#
loop_
_entity_poly.entity_id
_entity_poly.type
_entity_poly.pdbx_seq_one_letter_code
_entity_poly.pdbx_strand_id
1 'polypeptide(L)'
;MPDDVLHAVLLAELDGGGAGAQAAGPELSFTHSPNMNASEEDKNSKALHVTRASGSDGNPVVLIKVNHEGESVATLDVGEARVFLELLT
;
A
#
# COMPACT_ATOMS: atom_id res chain seq x y z
N MET A 1 4.92 11.84 -21.46
CA MET A 1 3.55 11.34 -21.19
C MET A 1 3.62 10.24 -20.14
N PRO A 2 3.76 10.58 -18.84
CA PRO A 2 3.66 9.62 -17.73
C PRO A 2 2.21 9.41 -17.22
N ASP A 3 1.27 10.27 -17.62
CA ASP A 3 -0.12 10.28 -17.15
C ASP A 3 -0.98 9.10 -17.66
N ASP A 4 -0.63 8.50 -18.81
CA ASP A 4 -1.42 7.43 -19.43
C ASP A 4 -1.41 6.11 -18.64
N VAL A 5 -0.35 5.81 -17.89
CA VAL A 5 -0.24 4.55 -17.12
C VAL A 5 -1.13 4.61 -15.87
N LEU A 6 -1.20 5.77 -15.22
CA LEU A 6 -2.02 5.94 -14.02
C LEU A 6 -3.51 6.08 -14.38
N HIS A 7 -3.82 6.66 -15.55
CA HIS A 7 -5.18 6.68 -16.07
C HIS A 7 -5.68 5.28 -16.45
N ALA A 8 -4.82 4.43 -17.00
CA ALA A 8 -5.14 3.03 -17.27
C ALA A 8 -5.37 2.22 -15.97
N VAL A 9 -4.65 2.52 -14.90
CA VAL A 9 -4.85 1.90 -13.57
C VAL A 9 -6.17 2.34 -12.92
N LEU A 10 -6.65 3.55 -13.23
CA LEU A 10 -7.93 4.06 -12.71
C LEU A 10 -9.14 3.56 -13.52
N LEU A 11 -8.96 3.21 -14.81
CA LEU A 11 -10.02 2.73 -15.71
C LEU A 11 -10.25 1.21 -15.68
N ALA A 12 -9.34 0.42 -15.10
CA ALA A 12 -9.45 -1.03 -15.08
C ALA A 12 -10.56 -1.59 -14.15
N GLU A 13 -11.29 -0.76 -13.43
CA GLU A 13 -12.38 -1.17 -12.52
C GLU A 13 -13.80 -1.12 -13.13
N LEU A 14 -13.96 -1.01 -14.47
CA LEU A 14 -15.29 -0.96 -15.09
C LEU A 14 -15.63 -2.11 -16.06
N ASP A 15 -14.97 -3.26 -16.00
CA ASP A 15 -15.45 -4.42 -16.77
C ASP A 15 -15.36 -5.76 -16.04
N GLY A 16 -16.54 -6.38 -15.91
CA GLY A 16 -16.69 -7.82 -16.09
C GLY A 16 -16.38 -8.71 -14.90
N GLY A 17 -17.44 -9.28 -14.31
CA GLY A 17 -17.36 -10.30 -13.27
C GLY A 17 -16.69 -11.61 -13.71
N GLY A 18 -16.18 -12.34 -12.73
CA GLY A 18 -15.65 -13.69 -12.90
C GLY A 18 -14.94 -14.16 -11.63
N ALA A 19 -15.44 -15.23 -11.02
CA ALA A 19 -14.85 -15.84 -9.84
C ALA A 19 -13.49 -16.45 -10.14
N GLY A 20 -12.52 -16.25 -9.24
CA GLY A 20 -11.27 -17.01 -9.17
C GLY A 20 -10.03 -16.17 -9.48
N ALA A 21 -9.14 -16.06 -8.48
CA ALA A 21 -7.95 -15.21 -8.43
C ALA A 21 -8.26 -13.71 -8.24
N GLN A 22 -8.37 -13.31 -6.97
CA GLN A 22 -8.15 -11.91 -6.57
C GLN A 22 -6.78 -11.54 -7.13
N ALA A 23 -6.74 -10.79 -8.24
CA ALA A 23 -5.51 -10.25 -8.76
C ALA A 23 -4.86 -9.50 -7.60
N ALA A 24 -3.66 -9.93 -7.19
CA ALA A 24 -2.93 -9.25 -6.14
C ALA A 24 -2.74 -7.81 -6.60
N GLY A 25 -3.55 -6.90 -6.06
CA GLY A 25 -3.42 -5.47 -6.36
C GLY A 25 -2.00 -5.02 -6.05
N PRO A 26 -1.54 -3.90 -6.64
CA PRO A 26 -0.19 -3.42 -6.40
C PRO A 26 0.06 -3.27 -4.88
N GLU A 27 1.09 -3.99 -4.40
CA GLU A 27 1.59 -3.95 -3.03
C GLU A 27 2.98 -3.31 -3.04
N LEU A 28 3.25 -2.46 -2.05
CA LEU A 28 4.56 -1.87 -1.81
C LEU A 28 5.05 -2.30 -0.42
N SER A 29 6.30 -2.75 -0.35
CA SER A 29 6.95 -3.14 0.90
C SER A 29 8.34 -2.51 0.96
N PHE A 30 8.61 -1.81 2.06
CA PHE A 30 9.89 -1.16 2.33
C PHE A 30 10.42 -1.64 3.67
N THR A 31 11.64 -2.15 3.68
CA THR A 31 12.36 -2.48 4.91
C THR A 31 13.55 -1.54 5.05
N HIS A 32 13.65 -0.86 6.19
CA HIS A 32 14.73 0.06 6.49
C HIS A 32 15.36 -0.31 7.84
N SER A 33 16.69 -0.34 7.90
CA SER A 33 17.45 -0.44 9.14
C SER A 33 18.45 0.70 9.19
N PRO A 34 18.37 1.63 10.17
CA PRO A 34 19.34 2.72 10.31
C PRO A 34 20.74 2.18 10.63
N ASN A 35 20.83 0.99 11.23
CA ASN A 35 22.07 0.29 11.56
C ASN A 35 22.27 -0.93 10.64
N MET A 36 22.09 -0.77 9.33
CA MET A 36 22.08 -1.90 8.38
C MET A 36 23.37 -2.74 8.39
N ASN A 37 24.49 -2.14 8.77
CA ASN A 37 25.81 -2.79 8.85
C ASN A 37 26.14 -3.35 10.25
N ALA A 38 25.26 -3.17 11.24
CA ALA A 38 25.46 -3.75 12.57
C ALA A 38 25.18 -5.26 12.56
N SER A 39 25.57 -5.94 13.63
CA SER A 39 25.18 -7.33 13.90
C SER A 39 23.65 -7.46 13.98
N GLU A 40 23.11 -8.63 13.65
CA GLU A 40 21.65 -8.87 13.61
C GLU A 40 20.93 -8.49 14.91
N GLU A 41 21.59 -8.70 16.05
CA GLU A 41 21.12 -8.35 17.39
C GLU A 41 20.93 -6.84 17.61
N ASP A 42 21.67 -6.00 16.88
CA ASP A 42 21.62 -4.54 16.94
C ASP A 42 20.87 -3.91 15.75
N LYS A 43 20.35 -4.73 14.83
CA LYS A 43 19.58 -4.27 13.67
C LYS A 43 18.20 -3.82 14.11
N ASN A 44 18.02 -2.51 14.19
CA ASN A 44 16.72 -1.89 14.41
C ASN A 44 15.92 -1.81 13.11
N SER A 45 15.41 -2.95 12.62
CA SER A 45 14.64 -2.99 11.37
C SER A 45 13.24 -2.41 11.54
N LYS A 46 12.81 -1.64 10.54
CA LYS A 46 11.46 -1.09 10.38
C LYS A 46 10.92 -1.55 9.05
N ALA A 47 9.68 -2.03 9.02
CA ALA A 47 9.01 -2.40 7.78
C ALA A 47 7.75 -1.56 7.58
N LEU A 48 7.52 -1.11 6.34
CA LEU A 48 6.32 -0.41 5.89
C LEU A 48 5.71 -1.24 4.76
N HIS A 49 4.45 -1.62 4.90
CA HIS A 49 3.67 -2.32 3.90
C HIS A 49 2.47 -1.46 3.50
N VAL A 50 2.24 -1.31 2.20
CA VAL A 50 1.10 -0.58 1.65
C VAL A 50 0.37 -1.50 0.67
N THR A 51 -0.88 -1.81 0.96
CA THR A 51 -1.70 -2.73 0.17
C THR A 51 -3.08 -2.14 -0.11
N ARG A 52 -3.72 -2.59 -1.20
CA ARG A 52 -5.16 -2.36 -1.41
C ARG A 52 -5.95 -3.45 -0.71
N ALA A 53 -7.04 -3.08 -0.07
CA ALA A 53 -7.95 -3.99 0.61
C ALA A 53 -9.41 -3.55 0.41
N SER A 54 -10.35 -4.42 0.79
CA SER A 54 -11.77 -4.06 0.91
C SER A 54 -12.06 -3.64 2.35
N GLY A 55 -12.62 -2.45 2.51
CA GLY A 55 -13.13 -1.95 3.78
C GLY A 55 -14.31 -2.76 4.28
N SER A 56 -14.71 -2.54 5.54
CA SER A 56 -15.84 -3.23 6.17
C SER A 56 -17.19 -2.95 5.50
N ASP A 57 -17.26 -1.84 4.77
CA ASP A 57 -18.40 -1.39 3.97
C ASP A 57 -18.36 -1.92 2.51
N GLY A 58 -17.33 -2.69 2.16
CA GLY A 58 -17.10 -3.21 0.81
C GLY A 58 -16.42 -2.22 -0.14
N ASN A 59 -16.14 -0.99 0.30
CA ASN A 59 -15.45 0.00 -0.51
C ASN A 59 -13.93 -0.25 -0.53
N PRO A 60 -13.23 0.10 -1.62
CA PRO A 60 -11.78 -0.04 -1.67
C PRO A 60 -11.10 0.92 -0.68
N VAL A 61 -10.09 0.41 0.04
CA VAL A 61 -9.25 1.17 0.97
C VAL A 61 -7.78 0.86 0.75
N VAL A 62 -6.91 1.78 1.15
CA VAL A 62 -5.46 1.55 1.22
C VAL A 62 -5.09 1.24 2.66
N LEU A 63 -4.49 0.08 2.91
CA LEU A 63 -3.97 -0.32 4.21
C LEU A 63 -2.48 0.04 4.28
N ILE A 64 -2.09 0.78 5.30
CA ILE A 64 -0.72 1.12 5.61
C ILE A 64 -0.35 0.44 6.92
N LYS A 65 0.61 -0.48 6.89
CA LYS A 65 1.09 -1.23 8.04
C LYS A 65 2.55 -0.93 8.29
N VAL A 66 2.86 -0.51 9.51
CA VAL A 66 4.23 -0.25 9.98
C VAL A 66 4.57 -1.23 11.09
N ASN A 67 5.67 -1.95 10.92
CA ASN A 67 6.23 -2.83 11.95
C ASN A 67 7.55 -2.22 12.44
N HIS A 68 7.56 -1.72 13.68
CA HIS A 68 8.76 -1.28 14.39
C HIS A 68 8.47 -1.26 15.89
N GLU A 69 9.12 -2.14 16.67
CA GLU A 69 8.88 -2.38 18.13
C GLU A 69 7.44 -2.83 18.49
N GLY A 70 6.48 -2.62 17.60
CA GLY A 70 5.11 -3.07 17.60
C GLY A 70 4.49 -2.89 16.21
N GLU A 71 3.27 -3.38 16.04
CA GLU A 71 2.50 -3.23 14.81
C GLU A 71 1.60 -1.99 14.90
N SER A 72 1.68 -1.12 13.91
CA SER A 72 0.77 0.01 13.71
C SER A 72 0.10 -0.11 12.36
N VAL A 73 -1.21 0.12 12.32
CA VAL A 73 -2.03 -0.03 11.11
C VAL A 73 -2.90 1.20 10.94
N ALA A 74 -2.96 1.73 9.72
CA ALA A 74 -3.85 2.79 9.30
C ALA A 74 -4.55 2.40 7.99
N THR A 75 -5.77 2.88 7.81
CA THR A 75 -6.54 2.73 6.57
C THR A 75 -6.83 4.10 6.00
N LEU A 76 -6.64 4.27 4.70
CA LEU A 76 -7.06 5.44 3.95
C LEU A 76 -8.21 5.08 3.04
N ASP A 77 -9.27 5.88 3.05
CA ASP A 77 -10.31 5.79 2.02
C ASP A 77 -9.81 6.32 0.66
N VAL A 78 -10.64 6.23 -0.37
CA VAL A 78 -10.28 6.67 -1.73
C VAL A 78 -9.97 8.17 -1.81
N GLY A 79 -10.69 9.00 -1.05
CA GLY A 79 -10.47 10.44 -1.00
C GLY A 79 -9.17 10.78 -0.28
N GLU A 80 -8.93 10.16 0.88
CA GLU A 80 -7.70 10.31 1.66
C GLU A 80 -6.46 9.84 0.89
N ALA A 81 -6.57 8.70 0.19
CA ALA A 81 -5.47 8.17 -0.63
C ALA A 81 -5.11 9.11 -1.78
N ARG A 82 -6.08 9.82 -2.37
CA ARG A 82 -5.84 10.83 -3.41
C ARG A 82 -5.07 12.03 -2.85
N VAL A 83 -5.52 12.57 -1.72
CA VAL A 83 -4.84 13.70 -1.06
C VAL A 83 -3.43 13.30 -0.62
N PHE A 84 -3.26 12.08 -0.10
CA PHE A 84 -1.95 11.58 0.28
C PHE A 84 -0.99 11.48 -0.91
N LEU A 85 -1.49 11.04 -2.08
CA LEU A 85 -0.71 11.02 -3.31
C LEU A 85 -0.27 12.43 -3.75
N GLU A 86 -1.16 13.42 -3.66
CA GLU A 86 -0.84 14.82 -3.97
C GLU A 86 0.27 15.39 -3.07
N LEU A 87 0.42 14.91 -1.83
CA LEU A 87 1.50 15.34 -0.93
C LEU A 87 2.86 14.73 -1.28
N LEU A 88 2.89 13.67 -2.10
CA LEU A 88 4.12 12.97 -2.49
C LEU A 88 4.68 13.43 -3.84
N THR A 89 3.95 14.27 -4.58
CA THR A 89 4.30 14.76 -5.93
C THR A 89 4.49 16.27 -5.94
#